data_AF-A0A2A4SWB4-F1
#
_entry.id   AF-A0A2A4SWB4-F1
#
_cell.length_a   1.000
_cell.length_b   1.000
_cell.length_c   1.000
_cell.angle_alpha   90.00
_cell.angle_beta   90.00
_cell.angle_gamma   90.00
#
_symmetry.space_group_name_H-M   'P 1'
#
loop_
_entity.id
_entity.type
_entity.pdbx_description
1 polymer ?
#
loop_
_entity_poly.entity_id
_entity_poly.type
_entity_poly.pdbx_seq_one_letter_code
_entity_poly.pdbx_strand_id
1 'polypeptide(L)'
;MFVINLKMKGSDRNKPCKCGSKIKAKYCYGKQLLECDVFFAEEVKRHDKREEAIFNYIEDIVREVASSFFQNDKKQYVLGARAQLIICFSFIDVLTNLICKYENLDLKGSSKKKSMHERQFKYFFQEFIDKKKNTAFKNTKFLQGINAAQLYHIRCSLVHWFGNGGLCKGKQITIATDRTPNKIIDQFLTIGSLILMPLELKETLINAIELIMNRLLSNIENANKDKNLRVHHVRGIDRCYQKFLEEGAISIKESDLQKIILHKQEI
;
A
#
# COMPACT_ATOMS: atom_id res chain seq x y z
N MET A 1 23.69 7.57 -0.67
CA MET A 1 23.31 8.78 -1.42
C MET A 1 23.11 8.33 -2.87
N PHE A 2 21.88 8.13 -3.32
CA PHE A 2 21.59 7.63 -4.66
C PHE A 2 21.74 8.78 -5.67
N VAL A 3 22.76 8.72 -6.53
CA VAL A 3 22.93 9.66 -7.64
C VAL A 3 22.08 9.12 -8.79
N ILE A 4 20.91 9.72 -9.01
CA ILE A 4 20.08 9.42 -10.18
C ILE A 4 20.83 9.93 -11.41
N ASN A 5 21.43 9.02 -12.18
CA ASN A 5 22.36 9.36 -13.25
C ASN A 5 21.63 9.74 -14.55
N LEU A 6 20.63 10.63 -14.55
CA LEU A 6 19.89 10.97 -15.77
C LEU A 6 20.85 11.35 -16.92
N LYS A 7 20.75 10.64 -18.06
CA LYS A 7 21.59 10.81 -19.25
C LYS A 7 21.36 12.19 -19.88
N MET A 8 22.05 13.21 -19.39
CA MET A 8 22.46 14.32 -20.24
C MET A 8 23.57 13.83 -21.16
N LYS A 9 23.44 14.01 -22.49
CA LYS A 9 24.58 13.82 -23.42
C LYS A 9 25.79 14.58 -22.87
N GLY A 10 26.96 13.96 -22.85
CA GLY A 10 28.15 14.44 -22.13
C GLY A 10 28.55 15.89 -22.42
N SER A 11 28.18 16.43 -23.58
CA SER A 11 28.40 17.83 -23.99
C SER A 11 27.56 18.86 -23.22
N ASP A 12 26.40 18.49 -22.66
CA ASP A 12 25.49 19.44 -22.02
C ASP A 12 25.67 19.54 -20.51
N ARG A 13 26.38 18.59 -19.87
CA ARG A 13 26.64 18.57 -18.42
C ARG A 13 27.46 19.77 -17.92
N ASN A 14 28.31 20.32 -18.78
CA ASN A 14 29.17 21.46 -18.47
C ASN A 14 28.60 22.81 -18.94
N LYS A 15 27.48 22.82 -19.66
CA LYS A 15 26.79 24.06 -20.05
C LYS A 15 26.04 24.66 -18.86
N PRO A 16 25.83 26.00 -18.86
CA PRO A 16 24.95 26.63 -17.88
C PRO A 16 23.55 25.98 -17.88
N CYS A 17 22.95 25.84 -16.69
CA CYS A 17 21.57 25.37 -16.56
C CYS A 17 20.62 26.26 -17.37
N LYS A 18 19.66 25.64 -18.06
CA LYS A 18 18.58 26.36 -18.79
C LYS A 18 17.64 27.14 -17.86
N CYS A 19 17.74 26.94 -16.55
CA CYS A 19 17.04 27.69 -15.51
C CYS A 19 17.64 29.07 -15.20
N GLY A 20 18.69 29.50 -15.91
CA GLY A 20 19.27 30.84 -15.72
C GLY A 20 20.20 30.97 -14.51
N SER A 21 20.37 29.93 -13.69
CA SER A 21 21.19 29.94 -12.46
C SER A 21 22.70 30.07 -12.66
N LYS A 22 23.18 30.21 -13.91
CA LYS A 22 24.60 30.31 -14.35
C LYS A 22 25.53 29.16 -13.91
N ILE A 23 25.10 28.27 -13.02
CA ILE A 23 25.82 27.06 -12.61
C ILE A 23 25.75 25.99 -13.71
N LYS A 24 26.79 25.15 -13.81
CA LYS A 24 26.81 24.04 -14.77
C LYS A 24 25.66 23.08 -14.47
N ALA A 25 25.01 22.59 -15.51
CA ALA A 25 23.89 21.66 -15.42
C ALA A 25 24.19 20.53 -14.41
N LYS A 26 25.33 19.84 -14.51
CA LYS A 26 25.69 18.76 -13.56
C LYS A 26 25.65 19.13 -12.06
N TYR A 27 25.90 20.39 -11.69
CA TYR A 27 25.85 20.84 -10.30
C TYR A 27 24.45 21.29 -9.88
N CYS A 28 23.67 21.83 -10.82
CA CYS A 28 22.25 22.11 -10.62
C CYS A 28 21.46 20.81 -10.33
N TYR A 29 21.82 19.73 -11.03
CA TYR A 29 21.26 18.39 -10.84
C TYR A 29 21.60 17.78 -9.48
N GLY A 30 22.82 18.01 -8.98
CA GLY A 30 23.31 17.44 -7.72
C GLY A 30 22.83 18.18 -6.46
N LYS A 31 22.53 19.49 -6.55
CA LYS A 31 22.18 20.30 -5.37
C LYS A 31 20.68 20.38 -5.08
N GLN A 32 19.81 20.50 -6.08
CA GLN A 32 18.36 20.38 -5.90
C GLN A 32 17.66 20.28 -7.27
N LEU A 33 17.35 19.06 -7.72
CA LEU A 33 16.51 18.82 -8.91
C LEU A 33 15.18 19.59 -8.91
N LEU A 34 14.69 19.95 -7.72
CA LEU A 34 13.41 20.65 -7.50
C LEU A 34 13.54 22.17 -7.34
N GLU A 35 14.75 22.74 -7.50
CA GLU A 35 15.00 24.19 -7.49
C GLU A 35 15.21 24.80 -8.86
N CYS A 36 15.34 23.95 -9.88
CA CYS A 36 15.45 24.37 -11.25
C CYS A 36 14.08 24.28 -11.92
N ASP A 37 13.48 25.41 -12.30
CA ASP A 37 12.13 25.45 -12.89
C ASP A 37 11.96 24.57 -14.14
N VAL A 38 13.00 24.48 -15.00
CA VAL A 38 12.97 23.66 -16.23
C VAL A 38 12.94 22.16 -15.91
N PHE A 39 13.75 21.70 -14.97
CA PHE A 39 13.77 20.30 -14.54
C PHE A 39 12.58 19.97 -13.64
N PHE A 40 12.11 20.93 -12.86
CA PHE A 40 10.87 20.82 -12.10
C PHE A 40 9.70 20.55 -13.04
N ALA A 41 9.56 21.27 -14.16
CA ALA A 41 8.49 21.04 -15.11
C ALA A 41 8.53 19.63 -15.76
N GLU A 42 9.72 19.12 -16.12
CA GLU A 42 9.85 17.75 -16.65
C GLU A 42 9.62 16.68 -15.58
N GLU A 43 10.09 16.92 -14.35
CA GLU A 43 9.90 15.98 -13.23
C GLU A 43 8.45 15.98 -12.73
N VAL A 44 7.74 17.11 -12.79
CA VAL A 44 6.29 17.21 -12.54
C VAL A 44 5.52 16.39 -13.58
N LYS A 45 5.82 16.52 -14.88
CA LYS A 45 5.16 15.67 -15.90
C LYS A 45 5.42 14.17 -15.72
N ARG A 46 6.60 13.79 -15.23
CA ARG A 46 6.89 12.40 -14.88
C ARG A 46 6.19 11.97 -13.61
N HIS A 47 6.11 12.87 -12.63
CA HIS A 47 5.40 12.68 -11.37
C HIS A 47 3.92 12.40 -11.62
N ASP A 48 3.23 13.25 -12.38
CA ASP A 48 1.79 13.14 -12.63
C ASP A 48 1.46 11.79 -13.28
N LYS A 49 2.27 11.33 -14.23
CA LYS A 49 2.12 10.01 -14.86
C LYS A 49 2.34 8.85 -13.89
N ARG A 50 3.30 8.97 -12.97
CA ARG A 50 3.58 7.95 -11.95
C ARG A 50 2.44 7.88 -10.94
N GLU A 51 1.97 9.05 -10.52
CA GLU A 51 0.83 9.23 -9.62
C GLU A 51 -0.44 8.62 -10.21
N GLU A 52 -0.78 8.98 -11.45
CA GLU A 52 -1.90 8.41 -12.20
C GLU A 52 -1.80 6.88 -12.29
N ALA A 53 -0.63 6.33 -12.63
CA ALA A 53 -0.45 4.89 -12.73
C ALA A 53 -0.62 4.16 -11.38
N ILE A 54 -0.18 4.77 -10.27
CA ILE A 54 -0.39 4.23 -8.93
C ILE A 54 -1.87 4.24 -8.56
N PHE A 55 -2.57 5.35 -8.80
CA PHE A 55 -3.98 5.46 -8.46
C PHE A 55 -4.87 4.55 -9.31
N ASN A 56 -4.60 4.46 -10.62
CA ASN A 56 -5.31 3.53 -11.50
C ASN A 56 -5.15 2.07 -11.02
N TYR A 57 -3.94 1.67 -10.61
CA TYR A 57 -3.72 0.33 -10.07
C TYR A 57 -4.49 0.10 -8.75
N ILE A 58 -4.54 1.09 -7.86
CA ILE A 58 -5.33 1.00 -6.62
C ILE A 58 -6.83 0.87 -6.95
N GLU A 59 -7.32 1.68 -7.90
CA GLU A 59 -8.72 1.64 -8.34
C GLU A 59 -9.08 0.27 -8.93
N ASP A 60 -8.19 -0.31 -9.76
CA ASP A 60 -8.35 -1.66 -10.29
C ASP A 60 -8.48 -2.70 -9.19
N ILE A 61 -7.60 -2.68 -8.19
CA ILE A 61 -7.70 -3.62 -7.06
C ILE A 61 -8.97 -3.39 -6.24
N VAL A 62 -9.40 -2.15 -6.04
CA VAL A 62 -10.67 -1.85 -5.35
C VAL A 62 -11.84 -2.49 -6.11
N ARG A 63 -11.85 -2.40 -7.45
CA ARG A 63 -12.85 -3.08 -8.29
C ARG A 63 -12.76 -4.59 -8.16
N GLU A 64 -11.57 -5.18 -8.17
CA GLU A 64 -11.36 -6.61 -7.98
C GLU A 64 -11.89 -7.10 -6.62
N VAL A 65 -11.55 -6.39 -5.54
CA VAL A 65 -12.04 -6.67 -4.19
C VAL A 65 -13.56 -6.57 -4.15
N ALA A 66 -14.17 -5.51 -4.71
CA ALA A 66 -15.62 -5.38 -4.76
C ALA A 66 -16.28 -6.53 -5.52
N SER A 67 -15.71 -6.91 -6.68
CA SER A 67 -16.21 -8.02 -7.51
C SER A 67 -16.11 -9.38 -6.81
N SER A 68 -15.15 -9.57 -5.89
CA SER A 68 -15.01 -10.81 -5.11
C SER A 68 -16.21 -11.12 -4.20
N PHE A 69 -17.03 -10.10 -3.93
CA PHE A 69 -18.29 -10.19 -3.19
C PHE A 69 -19.52 -10.16 -4.10
N PHE A 70 -19.36 -10.38 -5.40
CA PHE A 70 -20.48 -10.49 -6.33
C PHE A 70 -21.39 -11.68 -5.97
N GLN A 71 -22.69 -11.44 -5.99
CA GLN A 71 -23.72 -12.45 -5.79
C GLN A 71 -24.41 -12.77 -7.11
N ASN A 72 -24.65 -14.06 -7.36
CA ASN A 72 -25.48 -14.49 -8.49
C ASN A 72 -26.97 -14.19 -8.25
N ASP A 73 -27.82 -14.51 -9.22
CA ASP A 73 -29.28 -14.28 -9.15
C ASP A 73 -29.97 -14.99 -7.98
N LYS A 74 -29.33 -16.03 -7.41
CA LYS A 74 -29.78 -16.74 -6.21
C LYS A 74 -29.26 -16.12 -4.91
N LYS A 75 -28.71 -14.91 -4.97
CA LYS A 75 -28.05 -14.19 -3.86
C LYS A 75 -26.90 -14.97 -3.22
N GLN A 76 -26.24 -15.85 -3.99
CA GLN A 76 -25.08 -16.64 -3.55
C GLN A 76 -23.79 -15.98 -4.02
N TYR A 77 -22.81 -15.84 -3.13
CA TYR A 77 -21.48 -15.41 -3.54
C TYR A 77 -20.87 -16.42 -4.49
N VAL A 78 -20.27 -15.91 -5.56
CA VAL A 78 -19.54 -16.74 -6.53
C VAL A 78 -18.26 -17.30 -5.91
N LEU A 79 -17.59 -16.50 -5.07
CA LEU A 79 -16.41 -16.93 -4.32
C LEU A 79 -16.78 -17.36 -2.90
N GLY A 80 -16.14 -18.44 -2.44
CA GLY A 80 -16.25 -18.86 -1.05
C GLY A 80 -15.61 -17.86 -0.09
N ALA A 81 -16.09 -17.82 1.15
CA ALA A 81 -15.64 -16.90 2.21
C ALA A 81 -14.12 -16.91 2.43
N ARG A 82 -13.48 -18.06 2.29
CA ARG A 82 -12.02 -18.19 2.37
C ARG A 82 -11.30 -17.42 1.26
N ALA A 83 -11.77 -17.54 0.02
CA ALA A 83 -11.18 -16.83 -1.12
C ALA A 83 -11.38 -15.31 -0.99
N GLN A 84 -12.57 -14.88 -0.54
CA GLN A 84 -12.86 -13.49 -0.21
C GLN A 84 -11.87 -12.94 0.84
N LEU A 85 -11.60 -13.68 1.91
CA LEU A 85 -10.61 -13.28 2.91
C LEU A 85 -9.20 -13.16 2.33
N ILE A 86 -8.77 -14.11 1.50
CA ILE A 86 -7.45 -14.08 0.85
C ILE A 86 -7.32 -12.79 0.01
N ILE A 87 -8.36 -12.44 -0.74
CA ILE A 87 -8.40 -11.21 -1.55
C ILE A 87 -8.31 -9.97 -0.66
N CYS A 88 -9.13 -9.88 0.40
CA CYS A 88 -9.07 -8.80 1.38
C CYS A 88 -7.67 -8.65 2.01
N PHE A 89 -7.05 -9.75 2.42
CA PHE A 89 -5.72 -9.73 3.02
C PHE A 89 -4.62 -9.36 2.03
N SER A 90 -4.71 -9.82 0.79
CA SER A 90 -3.78 -9.43 -0.27
C SER A 90 -3.85 -7.94 -0.52
N PHE A 91 -5.05 -7.37 -0.49
CA PHE A 91 -5.23 -5.94 -0.64
C PHE A 91 -4.66 -5.13 0.53
N ILE A 92 -4.80 -5.61 1.78
CA ILE A 92 -4.11 -5.02 2.93
C ILE A 92 -2.60 -4.94 2.67
N ASP A 93 -2.00 -6.00 2.14
CA ASP A 93 -0.56 -6.02 1.86
C ASP A 93 -0.17 -4.98 0.80
N VAL A 94 -0.99 -4.78 -0.23
CA VAL A 94 -0.78 -3.72 -1.24
C VAL A 94 -0.85 -2.33 -0.60
N LEU A 95 -1.92 -2.02 0.14
CA LEU A 95 -2.12 -0.72 0.79
C LEU A 95 -1.02 -0.43 1.82
N THR A 96 -0.62 -1.45 2.57
CA THR A 96 0.49 -1.37 3.51
C THR A 96 1.80 -1.03 2.82
N ASN A 97 2.10 -1.70 1.71
CA ASN A 97 3.30 -1.41 0.93
C ASN A 97 3.27 0.00 0.36
N LEU A 98 2.12 0.43 -0.17
CA LEU A 98 1.90 1.79 -0.67
C LEU A 98 2.28 2.83 0.38
N ILE A 99 1.65 2.79 1.55
CA ILE A 99 1.87 3.83 2.58
C ILE A 99 3.30 3.78 3.14
N CYS A 100 3.85 2.58 3.39
CA CYS A 100 5.21 2.44 3.90
C CYS A 100 6.26 2.95 2.89
N LYS A 101 6.05 2.72 1.60
CA LYS A 101 6.93 3.23 0.54
C LYS A 101 6.77 4.73 0.37
N TYR A 102 5.54 5.22 0.37
CA TYR A 102 5.25 6.64 0.25
C TYR A 102 5.92 7.44 1.38
N GLU A 103 5.77 6.99 2.62
CA GLU A 103 6.30 7.68 3.81
C GLU A 103 7.76 7.32 4.13
N ASN A 104 8.37 6.42 3.36
CA ASN A 104 9.72 5.92 3.60
C ASN A 104 9.93 5.39 5.04
N LEU A 105 8.93 4.65 5.56
CA LEU A 105 8.97 4.13 6.92
C LEU A 105 10.00 3.00 7.02
N ASP A 106 11.09 3.25 7.75
CA ASP A 106 12.02 2.19 8.13
C ASP A 106 11.50 1.49 9.40
N LEU A 107 10.63 0.50 9.20
CA LEU A 107 10.06 -0.31 10.30
C LEU A 107 11.07 -1.31 10.89
N LYS A 108 12.38 -1.01 10.85
CA LYS A 108 13.43 -1.80 11.53
C LYS A 108 13.35 -1.65 13.05
N GLY A 109 12.45 -2.41 13.66
CA GLY A 109 12.41 -2.60 15.11
C GLY A 109 13.46 -3.60 15.64
N SER A 110 13.79 -3.46 16.94
CA SER A 110 14.78 -4.18 17.76
C SER A 110 14.64 -5.71 17.89
N SER A 111 13.64 -6.30 17.24
CA SER A 111 13.38 -7.73 17.28
C SER A 111 13.82 -8.39 15.97
N LYS A 112 15.01 -8.97 15.94
CA LYS A 112 15.55 -9.76 14.81
C LYS A 112 14.65 -10.93 14.37
N LYS A 113 13.61 -11.28 15.16
CA LYS A 113 12.78 -12.47 14.95
C LYS A 113 11.56 -12.26 14.03
N LYS A 114 11.22 -11.03 13.64
CA LYS A 114 10.00 -10.76 12.84
C LYS A 114 10.31 -10.32 11.42
N SER A 115 9.54 -10.83 10.45
CA SER A 115 9.66 -10.46 9.04
C SER A 115 9.33 -8.97 8.83
N MET A 116 9.82 -8.38 7.74
CA MET A 116 9.43 -7.00 7.37
C MET A 116 7.92 -6.90 7.10
N HIS A 117 7.36 -7.91 6.42
CA HIS A 117 5.92 -8.00 6.14
C HIS A 117 5.06 -8.03 7.40
N GLU A 118 5.44 -8.77 8.44
CA GLU A 118 4.68 -8.79 9.71
C GLU A 118 4.65 -7.41 10.37
N ARG A 119 5.77 -6.68 10.31
CA ARG A 119 5.89 -5.35 10.92
C ARG A 119 5.06 -4.31 10.17
N GLN A 120 5.15 -4.36 8.85
CA GLN A 120 4.33 -3.56 7.94
C GLN A 120 2.84 -3.79 8.18
N PHE A 121 2.40 -5.05 8.18
CA PHE A 121 1.00 -5.42 8.44
C PHE A 121 0.52 -4.90 9.80
N LYS A 122 1.34 -5.06 10.85
CA LYS A 122 1.01 -4.58 12.19
C LYS A 122 0.90 -3.07 12.26
N TYR A 123 1.83 -2.35 11.61
CA TYR A 123 1.77 -0.89 11.49
C TYR A 123 0.46 -0.47 10.84
N PHE A 124 0.12 -1.05 9.69
CA PHE A 124 -1.11 -0.74 8.97
C PHE A 124 -2.35 -0.96 9.84
N PHE A 125 -2.46 -2.12 10.47
CA PHE A 125 -3.60 -2.42 11.32
C PHE A 125 -3.68 -1.46 12.51
N GLN A 126 -2.56 -1.16 13.16
CA GLN A 126 -2.53 -0.24 14.31
C GLN A 126 -2.88 1.19 13.92
N GLU A 127 -2.49 1.64 12.74
CA GLU A 127 -2.68 3.01 12.30
C GLU A 127 -4.06 3.24 11.69
N PHE A 128 -4.54 2.31 10.86
CA PHE A 128 -5.72 2.52 10.02
C PHE A 128 -6.94 1.66 10.40
N ILE A 129 -6.79 0.65 11.27
CA ILE A 129 -7.88 -0.26 11.63
C ILE A 129 -8.14 -0.32 13.14
N ASP A 130 -7.12 -0.13 13.98
CA ASP A 130 -7.27 -0.26 15.44
C ASP A 130 -8.28 0.75 15.97
N LYS A 131 -9.34 0.23 16.59
CA LYS A 131 -10.43 0.98 17.21
C LYS A 131 -9.97 1.98 18.26
N LYS A 132 -8.78 1.78 18.86
CA LYS A 132 -8.20 2.74 19.81
C LYS A 132 -7.75 4.03 19.13
N LYS A 133 -7.30 3.95 17.87
CA LYS A 133 -6.89 5.12 17.09
C LYS A 133 -8.01 5.67 16.22
N ASN A 134 -8.94 4.81 15.78
CA ASN A 134 -9.98 5.16 14.82
C ASN A 134 -11.36 4.85 15.39
N THR A 135 -12.06 5.88 15.85
CA THR A 135 -13.38 5.74 16.52
C THR A 135 -14.47 5.17 15.61
N ALA A 136 -14.33 5.32 14.28
CA ALA A 136 -15.19 4.71 13.28
C ALA A 136 -15.33 3.18 13.45
N PHE A 137 -14.31 2.52 14.01
CA PHE A 137 -14.27 1.06 14.19
C PHE A 137 -14.64 0.60 15.61
N LYS A 138 -15.06 1.51 16.50
CA LYS A 138 -15.37 1.17 17.91
C LYS A 138 -16.46 0.09 18.03
N ASN A 139 -17.40 0.08 17.08
CA ASN A 139 -18.57 -0.80 17.09
C ASN A 139 -18.45 -2.02 16.16
N THR A 140 -17.32 -2.19 15.47
CA THR A 140 -17.11 -3.32 14.55
C THR A 140 -16.89 -4.61 15.34
N LYS A 141 -17.87 -5.51 15.35
CA LYS A 141 -17.84 -6.77 16.13
C LYS A 141 -16.63 -7.63 15.80
N PHE A 142 -16.29 -7.77 14.52
CA PHE A 142 -15.07 -8.45 14.05
C PHE A 142 -13.80 -7.99 14.81
N LEU A 143 -13.64 -6.68 15.04
CA LEU A 143 -12.46 -6.09 15.68
C LEU A 143 -12.48 -6.15 17.21
N GLN A 144 -13.57 -6.61 17.84
CA GLN A 144 -13.68 -6.67 19.29
C GLN A 144 -12.87 -7.83 19.91
N GLY A 145 -12.62 -8.90 19.14
CA GLY A 145 -11.96 -10.12 19.63
C GLY A 145 -10.56 -10.39 19.09
N ILE A 146 -10.07 -9.60 18.13
CA ILE A 146 -8.88 -9.92 17.35
C ILE A 146 -7.87 -8.75 17.34
N ASN A 147 -6.59 -9.07 17.50
CA ASN A 147 -5.51 -8.07 17.38
C ASN A 147 -4.67 -8.28 16.11
N ALA A 148 -3.84 -7.29 15.77
CA ALA A 148 -3.00 -7.27 14.58
C ALA A 148 -2.11 -8.53 14.41
N ALA A 149 -1.56 -9.07 15.50
CA ALA A 149 -0.75 -10.29 15.43
C ALA A 149 -1.59 -11.51 15.06
N GLN A 150 -2.79 -11.61 15.62
CA GLN A 150 -3.71 -12.71 15.34
C GLN A 150 -4.20 -12.65 13.88
N LEU A 151 -4.58 -11.46 13.38
CA LEU A 151 -4.91 -11.27 11.96
C LEU A 151 -3.76 -11.68 11.05
N TYR A 152 -2.51 -11.29 11.38
CA TYR A 152 -1.36 -11.65 10.55
C TYR A 152 -1.15 -13.17 10.48
N HIS A 153 -1.29 -13.89 11.59
CA HIS A 153 -1.23 -15.35 11.58
C HIS A 153 -2.36 -15.97 10.75
N ILE A 154 -3.57 -15.44 10.87
CA ILE A 154 -4.71 -15.86 10.06
C ILE A 154 -4.42 -15.65 8.57
N ARG A 155 -3.98 -14.45 8.17
CA ARG A 155 -3.53 -14.11 6.81
C ARG A 155 -2.53 -15.13 6.26
N CYS A 156 -1.52 -15.49 7.05
CA CYS A 156 -0.55 -16.52 6.66
C CYS A 156 -1.17 -17.92 6.54
N SER A 157 -2.12 -18.28 7.41
CA SER A 157 -2.72 -19.62 7.41
C SER A 157 -3.77 -19.87 6.32
N LEU A 158 -4.48 -18.82 5.86
CA LEU A 158 -5.58 -18.93 4.91
C LEU A 158 -5.16 -19.50 3.54
N VAL A 159 -3.88 -19.40 3.18
CA VAL A 159 -3.33 -19.92 1.92
C VAL A 159 -2.87 -21.39 2.00
N HIS A 160 -2.85 -22.02 3.17
CA HIS A 160 -2.40 -23.41 3.35
C HIS A 160 -3.56 -24.43 3.35
N TRP A 161 -3.36 -25.62 2.76
CA TRP A 161 -4.42 -26.62 2.46
C TRP A 161 -5.36 -26.96 3.63
N PHE A 162 -4.85 -27.08 4.86
CA PHE A 162 -5.65 -27.42 6.04
C PHE A 162 -6.45 -26.28 6.67
N GLY A 163 -6.39 -25.06 6.12
CA GLY A 163 -7.45 -24.05 6.26
C GLY A 163 -8.02 -23.85 7.66
N ASN A 164 -7.21 -23.97 8.70
CA ASN A 164 -7.46 -23.55 10.07
C ASN A 164 -6.09 -23.51 10.71
N GLY A 165 -5.43 -22.35 10.59
CA GLY A 165 -4.22 -22.08 11.37
C GLY A 165 -4.52 -22.42 12.81
N GLY A 166 -3.66 -23.27 13.39
CA GLY A 166 -3.82 -23.73 14.76
C GLY A 166 -4.10 -22.58 15.75
N LEU A 167 -4.68 -22.98 16.87
CA LEU A 167 -5.04 -22.16 18.01
C LEU A 167 -4.25 -20.85 18.12
N CYS A 168 -4.89 -19.71 17.80
CA CYS A 168 -4.27 -18.43 18.07
C CYS A 168 -4.38 -18.13 19.57
N LYS A 169 -3.36 -18.53 20.34
CA LYS A 169 -3.38 -18.53 21.82
C LYS A 169 -4.48 -19.41 22.43
N GLY A 170 -4.68 -20.62 21.91
CA GLY A 170 -5.70 -21.53 22.45
C GLY A 170 -7.13 -21.31 21.91
N LYS A 171 -7.34 -20.36 20.98
CA LYS A 171 -8.66 -20.07 20.42
C LYS A 171 -8.87 -20.67 19.03
N GLN A 172 -10.00 -21.34 18.83
CA GLN A 172 -10.44 -21.79 17.50
C GLN A 172 -10.75 -20.60 16.60
N ILE A 173 -10.34 -20.67 15.34
CA ILE A 173 -10.69 -19.68 14.31
C ILE A 173 -11.86 -20.24 13.52
N THR A 174 -12.91 -19.44 13.35
CA THR A 174 -14.11 -19.77 12.59
C THR A 174 -14.37 -18.68 11.57
N ILE A 175 -14.68 -19.05 10.33
CA ILE A 175 -15.10 -18.10 9.30
C ILE A 175 -16.62 -18.08 9.28
N ALA A 176 -17.21 -16.93 9.59
CA ALA A 176 -18.64 -16.68 9.46
C ALA A 176 -18.92 -15.99 8.13
N THR A 177 -20.03 -16.36 7.50
CA THR A 177 -20.55 -15.71 6.30
C THR A 177 -21.69 -14.77 6.69
N ASP A 178 -22.11 -13.89 5.79
CA ASP A 178 -23.32 -13.08 5.95
C ASP A 178 -24.60 -13.90 6.19
N ARG A 179 -24.59 -15.20 5.83
CA ARG A 179 -25.66 -16.16 6.09
C ARG A 179 -25.58 -16.82 7.45
N THR A 180 -24.48 -16.64 8.18
CA THR A 180 -24.33 -17.21 9.52
C THR A 180 -25.21 -16.41 10.49
N PRO A 181 -26.24 -17.02 11.10
CA PRO A 181 -27.14 -16.29 12.01
C PRO A 181 -26.39 -15.70 13.20
N ASN A 182 -26.77 -14.49 13.63
CA ASN A 182 -26.19 -13.82 14.80
C ASN A 182 -26.15 -14.73 16.04
N LYS A 183 -27.20 -15.53 16.26
CA LYS A 183 -27.25 -16.51 17.36
C LYS A 183 -26.09 -17.51 17.33
N ILE A 184 -25.69 -17.98 16.14
CA ILE A 184 -24.56 -18.90 15.97
C ILE A 184 -23.24 -18.15 16.21
N ILE A 185 -23.12 -16.93 15.70
CA ILE A 185 -21.95 -16.07 15.93
C ILE A 185 -21.76 -15.85 17.44
N ASP A 186 -22.82 -15.48 18.16
CA ASP A 186 -22.78 -15.24 19.60
C ASP A 186 -22.36 -16.50 20.37
N GLN A 187 -22.83 -17.69 19.99
CA GLN A 187 -22.41 -18.97 20.57
C GLN A 187 -20.90 -19.22 20.41
N PHE A 188 -20.35 -18.99 19.21
CA PHE A 188 -18.92 -19.14 18.95
C PHE A 188 -18.08 -18.14 19.76
N LEU A 189 -18.58 -16.92 19.97
CA LEU A 189 -17.93 -15.92 20.82
C LEU A 189 -17.92 -16.37 22.29
N THR A 190 -19.02 -16.95 22.80
CA THR A 190 -19.12 -17.44 24.18
C THR A 190 -18.09 -18.54 24.47
N ILE A 191 -17.86 -19.46 23.53
CA ILE A 191 -16.85 -20.53 23.68
C ILE A 191 -15.42 -20.05 23.40
N GLY A 192 -15.21 -18.75 23.19
CA GLY A 192 -13.90 -18.14 23.04
C GLY A 192 -13.30 -18.24 21.63
N SER A 193 -14.09 -18.54 20.60
CA SER A 193 -13.61 -18.58 19.21
C SER A 193 -13.35 -17.19 18.65
N LEU A 194 -12.41 -17.11 17.69
CA LEU A 194 -12.20 -15.94 16.86
C LEU A 194 -13.05 -16.07 15.59
N ILE A 195 -13.92 -15.10 15.34
CA ILE A 195 -14.82 -15.14 14.19
C ILE A 195 -14.32 -14.17 13.13
N LEU A 196 -14.08 -14.69 11.93
CA LEU A 196 -13.69 -13.93 10.74
C LEU A 196 -14.92 -13.72 9.87
N MET A 197 -15.24 -12.46 9.57
CA MET A 197 -16.38 -12.10 8.73
C MET A 197 -15.86 -11.38 7.48
N PRO A 198 -15.82 -12.04 6.31
CA PRO A 198 -15.25 -11.45 5.10
C PRO A 198 -15.90 -10.14 4.70
N LEU A 199 -17.23 -10.04 4.84
CA LEU A 199 -17.98 -8.83 4.50
C LEU A 199 -17.64 -7.67 5.45
N GLU A 200 -17.62 -7.90 6.77
CA GLU A 200 -17.19 -6.88 7.73
C GLU A 200 -15.72 -6.48 7.51
N LEU A 201 -14.85 -7.43 7.13
CA LEU A 201 -13.47 -7.12 6.77
C LEU A 201 -13.43 -6.23 5.52
N LYS A 202 -14.18 -6.55 4.46
CA LYS A 202 -14.28 -5.71 3.25
C LYS A 202 -14.69 -4.28 3.59
N GLU A 203 -15.74 -4.11 4.37
CA GLU A 203 -16.24 -2.79 4.80
C GLU A 203 -15.20 -2.04 5.64
N THR A 204 -14.52 -2.75 6.56
CA THR A 204 -13.40 -2.20 7.33
C THR A 204 -12.26 -1.73 6.42
N LEU A 205 -11.95 -2.49 5.37
CA LEU A 205 -10.91 -2.13 4.40
C LEU A 205 -11.30 -0.91 3.57
N ILE A 206 -12.55 -0.80 3.13
CA ILE A 206 -13.04 0.38 2.41
C ILE A 206 -12.84 1.64 3.26
N ASN A 207 -13.22 1.59 4.54
CA ASN A 207 -13.01 2.71 5.46
C ASN A 207 -11.51 3.00 5.68
N ALA A 208 -10.67 1.96 5.76
CA ALA A 208 -9.22 2.14 5.90
C ALA A 208 -8.59 2.78 4.64
N ILE A 209 -9.08 2.46 3.44
CA ILE A 209 -8.66 3.10 2.19
C ILE A 209 -9.01 4.57 2.22
N GLU A 210 -10.22 4.92 2.64
CA GLU A 210 -10.63 6.32 2.75
C GLU A 210 -9.68 7.10 3.66
N LEU A 211 -9.29 6.54 4.81
CA LEU A 211 -8.30 7.15 5.71
C LEU A 211 -6.93 7.34 5.03
N ILE A 212 -6.47 6.36 4.25
CA ILE A 212 -5.20 6.44 3.51
C ILE A 212 -5.28 7.50 2.42
N MET A 213 -6.36 7.51 1.64
CA MET A 213 -6.58 8.48 0.56
C MET A 213 -6.66 9.89 1.11
N ASN A 214 -7.39 10.12 2.20
CA ASN A 214 -7.45 11.41 2.88
C ASN A 214 -6.08 11.86 3.39
N ARG A 215 -5.26 10.93 3.92
CA ARG A 215 -3.88 11.22 4.32
C ARG A 215 -2.99 11.58 3.13
N LEU A 216 -3.13 10.87 2.01
CA LEU A 216 -2.39 11.18 0.78
C LEU A 216 -2.80 12.54 0.20
N LEU A 217 -4.10 12.83 0.13
CA LEU A 217 -4.63 14.13 -0.31
C LEU A 217 -4.14 15.27 0.58
N SER A 218 -4.20 15.11 1.91
CA SER A 218 -3.66 16.10 2.84
C SER A 218 -2.16 16.33 2.61
N ASN A 219 -1.39 15.27 2.33
CA ASN A 219 0.02 15.41 2.00
C ASN A 219 0.25 16.17 0.69
N ILE A 220 -0.60 15.99 -0.32
CA ILE A 220 -0.56 16.75 -1.59
C ILE A 220 -0.87 18.24 -1.34
N GLU A 221 -1.93 18.53 -0.60
CA GLU A 221 -2.32 19.89 -0.26
C GLU A 221 -1.22 20.62 0.53
N ASN A 222 -0.56 19.92 1.46
CA ASN A 222 0.55 20.47 2.23
C ASN A 222 1.83 20.62 1.39
N ALA A 223 2.08 19.72 0.45
CA ALA A 223 3.17 19.82 -0.53
C ALA A 223 3.03 21.04 -1.46
N ASN A 224 1.80 21.51 -1.72
CA ASN A 224 1.59 22.75 -2.47
C ASN A 224 2.05 23.99 -1.69
N LYS A 225 2.04 23.92 -0.35
CA LYS A 225 2.35 25.03 0.57
C LYS A 225 3.81 25.04 1.05
N ASP A 226 4.50 23.89 1.05
CA ASP A 226 5.87 23.74 1.55
C ASP A 226 6.78 22.98 0.57
N LYS A 227 7.95 23.56 0.27
CA LYS A 227 8.93 23.01 -0.67
C LYS A 227 9.52 21.67 -0.24
N ASN A 228 9.80 21.49 1.06
CA ASN A 228 10.30 20.23 1.60
C ASN A 228 9.23 19.13 1.55
N LEU A 229 7.97 19.48 1.86
CA LEU A 229 6.85 18.56 1.73
C LEU A 229 6.60 18.17 0.27
N ARG A 230 6.80 19.10 -0.66
CA ARG A 230 6.78 18.82 -2.11
C ARG A 230 7.83 17.81 -2.53
N VAL A 231 9.08 18.00 -2.08
CA VAL A 231 10.17 17.05 -2.32
C VAL A 231 9.83 15.68 -1.75
N HIS A 232 9.25 15.64 -0.55
CA HIS A 232 8.83 14.41 0.10
C HIS A 232 7.76 13.67 -0.71
N HIS A 233 6.71 14.38 -1.14
CA HIS A 233 5.62 13.83 -1.95
C HIS A 233 6.14 13.24 -3.27
N VAL A 234 6.90 14.02 -4.05
CA VAL A 234 7.44 13.58 -5.35
C VAL A 234 8.29 12.31 -5.20
N ARG A 235 9.15 12.27 -4.17
CA ARG A 235 9.96 11.08 -3.88
C ARG A 235 9.13 9.91 -3.35
N GLY A 236 8.03 10.18 -2.64
CA GLY A 236 7.09 9.18 -2.16
C GLY A 236 6.42 8.46 -3.33
N ILE A 237 5.88 9.23 -4.27
CA ILE A 237 5.29 8.70 -5.52
C ILE A 237 6.31 7.89 -6.32
N ASP A 238 7.54 8.39 -6.50
CA ASP A 238 8.58 7.64 -7.21
C ASP A 238 8.90 6.30 -6.53
N ARG A 239 9.05 6.26 -5.19
CA ARG A 239 9.27 5.00 -4.46
C ARG A 239 8.14 4.00 -4.63
N CYS A 240 6.89 4.46 -4.62
CA CYS A 240 5.72 3.62 -4.85
C CYS A 240 5.72 3.07 -6.29
N TYR A 241 5.93 3.94 -7.27
CA TYR A 241 5.95 3.58 -8.68
C TYR A 241 7.05 2.55 -8.99
N GLN A 242 8.28 2.78 -8.52
CA GLN A 242 9.37 1.81 -8.67
C GLN A 242 9.02 0.46 -8.03
N LYS A 243 8.36 0.47 -6.87
CA LYS A 243 7.95 -0.78 -6.23
C LYS A 243 6.92 -1.54 -7.06
N PHE A 244 5.94 -0.85 -7.63
CA PHE A 244 4.92 -1.48 -8.49
C PHE A 244 5.53 -1.99 -9.80
N LEU A 245 6.52 -1.30 -10.35
CA LEU A 245 7.29 -1.80 -11.48
C LEU A 245 8.06 -3.08 -11.16
N GLU A 246 8.76 -3.12 -10.03
CA GLU A 246 9.52 -4.30 -9.58
C GLU A 246 8.63 -5.54 -9.38
N GLU A 247 7.38 -5.33 -8.96
CA GLU A 247 6.39 -6.40 -8.74
C GLU A 247 5.58 -6.73 -10.02
N GLY A 248 5.86 -6.05 -11.15
CA GLY A 248 5.14 -6.25 -12.41
C GLY A 248 3.69 -5.73 -12.42
N ALA A 249 3.30 -4.95 -11.41
CA ALA A 249 1.96 -4.39 -11.25
C ALA A 249 1.66 -3.27 -12.27
N ILE A 250 2.69 -2.57 -12.75
CA ILE A 250 2.58 -1.57 -13.81
C ILE A 250 3.45 -2.05 -14.97
N SER A 251 2.83 -2.25 -16.14
CA SER A 251 3.60 -2.56 -17.36
C SER A 251 4.17 -1.28 -17.94
N ILE A 252 5.46 -1.32 -18.29
CA ILE A 252 6.10 -0.27 -19.08
C ILE A 252 6.12 -0.75 -20.52
N LYS A 253 5.80 0.11 -21.48
CA LYS A 253 6.14 -0.14 -22.89
C LYS A 253 7.63 -0.50 -22.97
N GLU A 254 7.95 -1.57 -23.68
CA GLU A 254 9.28 -2.17 -23.79
C GLU A 254 10.40 -1.15 -24.15
N SER A 255 10.04 -0.12 -24.91
CA SER A 255 10.90 1.02 -25.29
C SER A 255 11.42 1.87 -24.12
N ASP A 256 10.73 1.87 -22.99
CA ASP A 256 11.13 2.62 -21.78
C ASP A 256 11.83 1.71 -20.75
N LEU A 257 11.62 0.39 -20.81
CA LEU A 257 12.33 -0.61 -20.00
C LEU A 257 13.83 -0.66 -20.32
N GLN A 258 14.19 -0.53 -21.61
CA GLN A 258 15.59 -0.46 -22.06
C GLN A 258 16.34 0.75 -21.46
N LYS A 259 15.65 1.87 -21.21
CA LYS A 259 16.27 3.05 -20.58
C LYS A 259 16.55 2.85 -19.09
N ILE A 260 15.77 2.00 -18.41
CA ILE A 260 15.92 1.68 -16.99
C ILE A 260 17.00 0.62 -16.76
N ILE A 261 17.06 -0.41 -17.62
CA ILE A 261 18.07 -1.49 -17.52
C ILE A 261 19.48 -0.95 -17.78
N LEU A 262 19.66 -0.06 -18.76
CA LEU A 262 20.95 0.59 -19.03
C LEU A 262 21.48 1.42 -17.84
N HIS A 263 20.60 1.83 -16.91
CA HIS A 263 20.99 2.57 -15.71
C HIS A 263 21.51 1.71 -14.57
N LYS A 264 21.17 0.42 -14.54
CA LYS A 264 21.65 -0.54 -13.52
C LYS A 264 23.00 -1.17 -13.87
N GLN A 265 23.44 -1.09 -15.12
CA GLN A 265 24.71 -1.67 -15.59
C GLN A 265 25.87 -0.65 -15.64
N GLU A 266 25.59 0.64 -15.43
CA GLU A 266 26.60 1.72 -15.40
C GLU A 266 26.95 2.17 -13.95
N ILE A 267 26.62 1.38 -12.92
CA ILE A 267 27.08 1.51 -11.52
C ILE A 267 28.06 0.38 -11.23
#